data_AF-A0A919K392-F1
#
_entry.id   AF-A0A919K392-F1
#
_cell.length_a   1.000
_cell.length_b   1.000
_cell.length_c   1.000
_cell.angle_alpha   90.00
_cell.angle_beta   90.00
_cell.angle_gamma   90.00
#
_symmetry.space_group_name_H-M   'P 1'
#
loop_
_entity.id
_entity.type
_entity.pdbx_description
1 polymer ?
#
loop_
_entity_poly.entity_id
_entity_poly.type
_entity_poly.pdbx_seq_one_letter_code
_entity_poly.pdbx_strand_id
1 'polypeptide(L)'
;MPPKHSARPARAARIFLSAAAAVLVLLVVWIAARAVGPAQAGRGPSIVVPPSPSLTPSPPPSLPPSLSPSRSPSRTPTKTRKPSPSPPSRTSATPRRDLSVTVRVGAGWEQGYVAMARVTNDGEAARSWTVTVTHSGDDDVTLRNTWSAEGRQGGDSFTFTGGPLAPGETASFGFQAGTESRGNARPAGCTVVGGRCSVS
;
A
#
# COMPACT_ATOMS: atom_id res chain seq x y z
N MET A 1 23.99 -66.34 -43.40
CA MET A 1 24.41 -65.62 -42.18
C MET A 1 23.30 -64.65 -41.78
N PRO A 2 22.63 -64.87 -40.64
CA PRO A 2 21.80 -63.82 -40.04
C PRO A 2 22.24 -63.53 -38.59
N PRO A 3 22.32 -62.27 -38.16
CA PRO A 3 22.11 -61.95 -36.76
C PRO A 3 20.69 -61.41 -36.56
N LYS A 4 19.87 -62.21 -35.89
CA LYS A 4 18.70 -61.78 -35.12
C LYS A 4 19.22 -60.97 -33.92
N HIS A 5 18.87 -59.70 -33.81
CA HIS A 5 18.98 -58.96 -32.56
C HIS A 5 17.73 -59.18 -31.71
N SER A 6 17.94 -59.72 -30.50
CA SER A 6 17.01 -59.73 -29.37
C SER A 6 17.23 -58.51 -28.47
N ALA A 7 16.25 -58.30 -27.56
CA ALA A 7 16.23 -57.43 -26.36
C ALA A 7 15.80 -55.97 -26.59
N ARG A 8 14.88 -55.34 -25.82
CA ARG A 8 14.35 -55.58 -24.45
C ARG A 8 13.10 -54.67 -24.19
N PRO A 9 12.41 -54.71 -23.02
CA PRO A 9 10.95 -54.65 -22.93
C PRO A 9 10.36 -53.35 -22.38
N ALA A 10 9.14 -53.04 -22.84
CA ALA A 10 8.26 -51.97 -22.39
C ALA A 10 7.67 -52.22 -20.99
N ARG A 11 8.45 -52.01 -19.91
CA ARG A 11 7.94 -52.08 -18.52
C ARG A 11 8.10 -50.80 -17.69
N ALA A 12 8.76 -49.75 -18.17
CA ALA A 12 9.00 -48.54 -17.38
C ALA A 12 7.82 -47.54 -17.36
N ALA A 13 6.89 -47.59 -18.33
CA ALA A 13 5.89 -46.55 -18.51
C ALA A 13 4.65 -46.63 -17.59
N ARG A 14 4.45 -47.73 -16.84
CA ARG A 14 3.25 -47.90 -16.01
C ARG A 14 3.41 -47.48 -14.54
N ILE A 15 4.63 -47.22 -14.07
CA ILE A 15 4.90 -46.90 -12.66
C ILE A 15 4.83 -45.39 -12.38
N PHE A 16 5.04 -44.53 -13.39
CA PHE A 16 5.01 -43.07 -13.21
C PHE A 16 3.60 -42.47 -13.14
N LEU A 17 2.60 -43.11 -13.76
CA LEU A 17 1.20 -42.64 -13.65
C LEU A 17 0.59 -42.88 -12.26
N SER A 18 1.03 -43.92 -11.54
CA SER A 18 0.52 -44.20 -10.19
C SER A 18 1.01 -43.21 -9.13
N ALA A 19 2.23 -42.67 -9.28
CA ALA A 19 2.79 -41.72 -8.33
C ALA A 19 2.09 -40.36 -8.38
N ALA A 20 1.80 -39.85 -9.58
CA ALA A 20 1.12 -38.57 -9.76
C ALA A 20 -0.34 -38.60 -9.23
N ALA A 21 -1.05 -39.72 -9.45
CA ALA A 21 -2.39 -39.92 -8.92
C ALA A 21 -2.41 -39.98 -7.38
N ALA A 22 -1.43 -40.66 -6.76
CA ALA A 22 -1.32 -40.74 -5.31
C ALA A 22 -1.05 -39.37 -4.66
N VAL A 23 -0.20 -38.55 -5.28
CA VAL A 23 0.07 -37.17 -4.82
C VAL A 23 -1.17 -36.31 -4.92
N LEU A 24 -1.92 -36.37 -6.02
CA LEU A 24 -3.17 -35.62 -6.18
C LEU A 24 -4.22 -36.01 -5.14
N VAL A 25 -4.39 -37.30 -4.85
CA VAL A 25 -5.33 -37.77 -3.82
C VAL A 25 -4.91 -37.30 -2.43
N LEU A 26 -3.61 -37.36 -2.10
CA LEU A 26 -3.08 -36.83 -0.84
C LEU A 26 -3.32 -35.32 -0.70
N LEU A 27 -3.15 -34.56 -1.78
CA LEU A 27 -3.33 -33.12 -1.79
C LEU A 27 -4.81 -32.73 -1.61
N VAL A 28 -5.73 -33.44 -2.27
CA VAL A 28 -7.18 -33.23 -2.10
C VAL A 28 -7.63 -33.61 -0.69
N VAL A 29 -7.15 -34.72 -0.14
CA VAL A 29 -7.47 -35.14 1.24
C VAL A 29 -6.94 -34.13 2.26
N TRP A 30 -5.73 -33.60 2.05
CA TRP A 30 -5.16 -32.58 2.93
C TRP A 30 -5.93 -31.26 2.89
N ILE A 31 -6.40 -30.83 1.72
CA ILE A 31 -7.27 -29.64 1.58
C ILE A 31 -8.62 -29.88 2.27
N ALA A 32 -9.24 -31.05 2.08
CA ALA A 32 -10.51 -31.38 2.71
C ALA A 32 -10.42 -31.42 4.24
N ALA A 33 -9.32 -31.96 4.79
CA ALA A 33 -9.06 -31.98 6.23
C ALA A 33 -8.86 -30.57 6.84
N ARG A 34 -8.46 -29.58 6.04
CA ARG A 34 -8.32 -28.18 6.48
C ARG A 34 -9.60 -27.36 6.34
N ALA A 35 -10.57 -27.80 5.54
CA ALA A 35 -11.85 -27.13 5.36
C ALA A 35 -12.88 -27.49 6.44
N VAL A 36 -12.74 -28.63 7.11
CA VAL A 36 -13.59 -29.03 8.25
C VAL A 36 -12.91 -28.63 9.56
N GLY A 37 -13.02 -27.35 9.90
CA GLY A 37 -12.83 -26.90 11.28
C GLY A 37 -13.89 -27.51 12.19
N PRO A 38 -13.59 -27.78 13.47
CA PRO A 38 -14.57 -28.36 14.39
C PRO A 38 -15.76 -27.39 14.52
N ALA A 39 -16.96 -27.88 14.23
CA ALA A 39 -18.20 -27.22 14.60
C ALA A 39 -18.24 -27.10 16.13
N GLN A 40 -17.81 -25.96 16.66
CA GLN A 40 -18.04 -25.59 18.05
C GLN A 40 -19.52 -25.25 18.20
N ALA A 41 -20.29 -26.28 18.51
CA ALA A 41 -21.58 -26.13 19.16
C ALA A 41 -21.38 -25.50 20.55
N GLY A 42 -22.10 -24.40 20.79
CA GLY A 42 -22.60 -24.04 22.13
C GLY A 42 -21.69 -23.22 23.04
N ARG A 43 -21.92 -21.89 23.04
CA ARG A 43 -22.29 -21.06 24.22
C ARG A 43 -22.02 -19.59 23.91
N GLY A 44 -23.08 -18.86 23.62
CA GLY A 44 -23.01 -17.40 23.63
C GLY A 44 -22.87 -16.87 25.07
N PRO A 45 -22.07 -15.83 25.32
CA PRO A 45 -22.28 -14.98 26.49
C PRO A 45 -23.45 -14.03 26.21
N SER A 46 -24.57 -14.22 26.91
CA SER A 46 -25.57 -13.17 27.04
C SER A 46 -24.95 -12.05 27.87
N ILE A 47 -24.43 -11.02 27.20
CA ILE A 47 -23.99 -9.80 27.85
C ILE A 47 -25.25 -8.98 28.13
N VAL A 48 -25.67 -8.99 29.39
CA VAL A 48 -26.65 -8.05 29.94
C VAL A 48 -25.98 -6.68 29.94
N VAL A 49 -26.44 -5.77 29.08
CA VAL A 49 -26.02 -4.37 29.07
C VAL A 49 -26.82 -3.63 30.16
N PRO A 50 -26.18 -3.01 31.17
CA PRO A 50 -26.87 -2.15 32.12
C PRO A 50 -27.33 -0.83 31.48
N PRO A 51 -28.44 -0.22 31.91
CA PRO A 51 -28.94 1.03 31.36
C PRO A 51 -28.02 2.23 31.63
N SER A 52 -27.99 3.11 30.63
CA SER A 52 -27.24 4.35 30.47
C SER A 52 -27.36 5.35 31.63
N PRO A 53 -26.27 5.98 32.11
CA PRO A 53 -26.37 7.22 32.87
C PRO A 53 -26.54 8.41 31.91
N SER A 54 -27.74 8.99 31.89
CA SER A 54 -28.01 10.29 31.28
C SER A 54 -27.18 11.37 31.99
N LEU A 55 -26.12 11.85 31.33
CA LEU A 55 -25.39 13.04 31.78
C LEU A 55 -26.14 14.28 31.29
N THR A 56 -27.01 14.79 32.14
CA THR A 56 -27.64 16.10 32.02
C THR A 56 -26.60 17.19 32.30
N PRO A 57 -26.24 18.07 31.34
CA PRO A 57 -25.44 19.24 31.67
C PRO A 57 -26.30 20.27 32.42
N SER A 58 -25.91 20.55 33.66
CA SER A 58 -26.50 21.60 34.53
C SER A 58 -26.12 23.01 34.04
N PRO A 59 -26.97 24.03 34.26
CA PRO A 59 -26.95 25.32 33.57
C PRO A 59 -25.81 26.28 33.99
N PRO A 60 -25.52 27.31 33.17
CA PRO A 60 -24.46 28.29 33.40
C PRO A 60 -24.81 29.27 34.53
N PRO A 61 -23.84 29.69 35.37
CA PRO A 61 -24.03 30.82 36.27
C PRO A 61 -24.00 32.15 35.50
N SER A 62 -25.11 32.88 35.55
CA SER A 62 -25.18 34.32 35.26
C SER A 62 -24.71 35.13 36.45
N LEU A 63 -23.79 36.09 36.24
CA LEU A 63 -23.61 37.23 37.14
C LEU A 63 -23.24 38.53 36.37
N PRO A 64 -23.98 39.63 36.57
CA PRO A 64 -23.62 41.03 36.25
C PRO A 64 -22.93 41.69 37.49
N PRO A 65 -22.61 43.02 37.58
CA PRO A 65 -22.83 44.14 36.66
C PRO A 65 -21.58 45.01 36.33
N SER A 66 -21.84 45.93 35.41
CA SER A 66 -21.08 47.12 34.99
C SER A 66 -20.40 47.93 36.11
N LEU A 67 -19.14 48.30 35.89
CA LEU A 67 -18.53 49.49 36.49
C LEU A 67 -17.79 50.28 35.41
N SER A 68 -18.44 51.35 34.96
CA SER A 68 -17.82 52.47 34.26
C SER A 68 -17.34 53.48 35.30
N PRO A 69 -16.09 53.94 35.22
CA PRO A 69 -15.89 55.38 35.25
C PRO A 69 -14.93 55.86 34.16
N SER A 70 -15.46 56.81 33.38
CA SER A 70 -14.75 57.69 32.45
C SER A 70 -13.65 58.50 33.14
N ARG A 71 -12.42 58.43 32.63
CA ARG A 71 -11.40 59.49 32.74
C ARG A 71 -10.53 59.56 31.49
N SER A 72 -10.89 60.48 30.61
CA SER A 72 -9.97 61.18 29.69
C SER A 72 -9.22 62.25 30.53
N PRO A 73 -7.91 62.53 30.34
CA PRO A 73 -7.49 63.29 29.16
C PRO A 73 -6.05 63.06 28.60
N SER A 74 -5.94 63.37 27.31
CA SER A 74 -4.88 64.15 26.64
C SER A 74 -3.45 63.61 26.45
N ARG A 75 -3.18 63.32 25.16
CA ARG A 75 -2.01 63.70 24.33
C ARG A 75 -0.61 63.20 24.71
N THR A 76 -0.10 62.29 23.86
CA THR A 76 1.28 62.38 23.33
C THR A 76 1.36 61.73 21.95
N PRO A 77 1.74 62.43 20.86
CA PRO A 77 1.98 61.82 19.56
C PRO A 77 3.42 61.29 19.51
N THR A 78 3.62 60.03 19.85
CA THR A 78 4.94 59.39 19.69
C THR A 78 5.07 58.85 18.26
N LYS A 79 5.66 59.66 17.38
CA LYS A 79 6.20 59.22 16.09
C LYS A 79 7.38 58.27 16.32
N THR A 80 7.21 56.95 16.24
CA THR A 80 8.27 55.93 16.08
C THR A 80 7.56 54.61 15.77
N ARG A 81 7.83 53.76 14.77
CA ARG A 81 8.90 53.57 13.78
C ARG A 81 8.25 52.91 12.55
N LYS A 82 8.78 53.26 11.38
CA LYS A 82 8.58 52.64 10.06
C LYS A 82 8.40 51.11 10.12
N PRO A 83 7.42 50.50 9.40
CA PRO A 83 7.39 49.05 9.24
C PRO A 83 8.67 48.62 8.53
N SER A 84 9.48 47.80 9.19
CA SER A 84 10.58 47.11 8.53
C SER A 84 9.96 46.07 7.59
N PRO A 85 10.14 46.15 6.26
CA PRO A 85 9.75 45.06 5.39
C PRO A 85 10.63 43.86 5.75
N SER A 86 10.03 42.85 6.38
CA SER A 86 10.68 41.55 6.50
C SER A 86 10.93 41.05 5.07
N PRO A 87 12.18 40.79 4.67
CA PRO A 87 12.43 40.22 3.36
C PRO A 87 11.68 38.89 3.24
N PRO A 88 10.99 38.62 2.13
CA PRO A 88 10.46 37.29 1.90
C PRO A 88 11.65 36.34 1.80
N SER A 89 11.75 35.38 2.72
CA SER A 89 12.68 34.25 2.61
C SER A 89 12.28 33.42 1.39
N ARG A 90 12.73 33.85 0.21
CA ARG A 90 12.74 33.01 -0.99
C ARG A 90 13.91 32.05 -0.82
N THR A 91 13.71 31.03 0.00
CA THR A 91 14.55 29.84 -0.10
C THR A 91 14.22 29.22 -1.45
N SER A 92 15.08 29.46 -2.44
CA SER A 92 15.10 28.70 -3.68
C SER A 92 15.35 27.24 -3.30
N ALA A 93 14.27 26.51 -3.03
CA ALA A 93 14.36 25.10 -2.66
C ALA A 93 14.88 24.35 -3.87
N THR A 94 16.14 23.93 -3.82
CA THR A 94 16.62 22.80 -4.61
C THR A 94 15.56 21.70 -4.49
N PRO A 95 15.10 21.08 -5.60
CA PRO A 95 14.08 20.03 -5.53
C PRO A 95 14.62 18.90 -4.67
N ARG A 96 14.21 18.87 -3.40
CA ARG A 96 14.65 17.90 -2.42
C ARG A 96 13.96 16.59 -2.77
N ARG A 97 14.75 15.53 -2.96
CA ARG A 97 14.22 14.19 -3.17
C ARG A 97 13.83 13.62 -1.82
N ASP A 98 12.63 13.94 -1.41
CA ASP A 98 12.11 13.63 -0.07
C ASP A 98 11.42 12.27 -0.01
N LEU A 99 11.09 11.66 -1.15
CA LEU A 99 10.56 10.30 -1.19
C LEU A 99 11.56 9.33 -1.79
N SER A 100 11.67 8.13 -1.21
CA SER A 100 12.44 7.02 -1.76
C SER A 100 11.56 5.79 -1.89
N VAL A 101 11.57 5.19 -3.08
CA VAL A 101 10.73 4.04 -3.41
C VAL A 101 11.56 2.89 -3.97
N THR A 102 11.27 1.69 -3.48
CA THR A 102 11.82 0.45 -4.04
C THR A 102 10.67 -0.49 -4.37
N VAL A 103 10.57 -0.88 -5.64
CA VAL A 103 9.64 -1.90 -6.14
C VAL A 103 10.40 -3.21 -6.28
N ARG A 104 9.87 -4.28 -5.70
CA ARG A 104 10.46 -5.63 -5.72
C ARG A 104 9.46 -6.63 -6.25
N VAL A 105 9.85 -7.41 -7.24
CA VAL A 105 9.05 -8.55 -7.70
C VAL A 105 9.26 -9.72 -6.72
N GLY A 106 8.20 -10.09 -5.99
CA GLY A 106 8.25 -11.18 -5.01
C GLY A 106 8.02 -12.56 -5.64
N ALA A 107 7.14 -12.64 -6.63
CA ALA A 107 6.85 -13.86 -7.38
C ALA A 107 6.49 -13.52 -8.82
N GLY A 108 6.87 -14.37 -9.77
CA GLY A 108 6.56 -14.20 -11.20
C GLY A 108 6.32 -15.54 -11.89
N TRP A 109 5.51 -15.52 -12.94
CA TRP A 109 5.17 -16.65 -13.81
C TRP A 109 5.09 -16.16 -15.27
N GLU A 110 4.82 -17.07 -16.22
CA GLU A 110 4.88 -16.80 -17.67
C GLU A 110 3.98 -15.64 -18.15
N GLN A 111 2.99 -15.23 -17.36
CA GLN A 111 1.96 -14.26 -17.77
C GLN A 111 1.67 -13.25 -16.66
N GLY A 112 2.54 -13.11 -15.67
CA GLY A 112 2.30 -12.15 -14.59
C GLY A 112 3.23 -12.27 -13.42
N TYR A 113 3.03 -11.35 -12.48
CA TYR A 113 3.86 -11.24 -11.30
C TYR A 113 3.11 -10.56 -10.16
N VAL A 114 3.68 -10.72 -8.97
CA VAL A 114 3.31 -10.00 -7.77
C VAL A 114 4.51 -9.18 -7.32
N ALA A 115 4.31 -7.89 -7.10
CA ALA A 115 5.33 -6.98 -6.61
C ALA A 115 4.89 -6.28 -5.32
N MET A 116 5.88 -5.94 -4.50
CA MET A 116 5.75 -5.10 -3.32
C MET A 116 6.58 -3.85 -3.52
N ALA A 117 6.02 -2.70 -3.15
CA ALA A 117 6.69 -1.43 -3.15
C ALA A 117 6.79 -0.88 -1.73
N ARG A 118 7.98 -0.39 -1.37
CA ARG A 118 8.24 0.30 -0.11
C ARG A 118 8.44 1.78 -0.40
N VAL A 119 7.64 2.64 0.20
CA VAL A 119 7.69 4.09 0.07
C VAL A 119 8.12 4.69 1.40
N THR A 120 9.23 5.44 1.41
CA THR A 120 9.74 6.10 2.61
C THR A 120 9.81 7.61 2.38
N ASN A 121 9.41 8.39 3.40
CA ASN A 121 9.60 9.83 3.42
C ASN A 121 10.91 10.18 4.13
N ASP A 122 11.94 10.49 3.35
CA ASP A 122 13.24 10.96 3.79
C ASP A 122 13.27 12.50 3.97
N GLY A 123 12.14 13.18 3.75
CA GLY A 123 11.97 14.61 3.94
C GLY A 123 11.72 15.04 5.39
N GLU A 124 11.59 16.34 5.58
CA GLU A 124 11.36 16.97 6.89
C GLU A 124 9.89 17.35 7.14
N ALA A 125 9.01 17.17 6.13
CA ALA A 125 7.58 17.46 6.22
C ALA A 125 6.75 16.26 5.78
N ALA A 126 5.50 16.20 6.24
CA ALA A 126 4.57 15.15 5.81
C ALA A 126 4.26 15.28 4.30
N ARG A 127 4.22 14.15 3.59
CA ARG A 127 4.04 14.12 2.13
C ARG A 127 3.12 12.98 1.70
N SER A 128 2.13 13.31 0.88
CA SER A 128 1.43 12.29 0.08
C SER A 128 2.35 11.77 -1.02
N TRP A 129 2.11 10.55 -1.48
CA TRP A 129 2.94 9.90 -2.48
C TRP A 129 2.13 9.37 -3.65
N THR A 130 2.74 9.47 -4.83
CA THR A 130 2.24 8.92 -6.08
C THR A 130 3.40 8.21 -6.77
N VAL A 131 3.28 6.90 -6.95
CA VAL A 131 4.28 6.05 -7.61
C VAL A 131 3.72 5.61 -8.96
N THR A 132 4.49 5.81 -10.02
CA THR A 132 4.16 5.29 -11.34
C THR A 132 5.14 4.19 -11.69
N VAL A 133 4.64 3.00 -12.00
CA VAL A 133 5.40 1.85 -12.47
C VAL A 133 5.11 1.68 -13.95
N THR A 134 6.15 1.52 -14.77
CA THR A 134 6.04 1.39 -16.22
C THR A 134 6.46 0.00 -16.67
N HIS A 135 5.83 -0.49 -17.73
CA HIS A 135 6.16 -1.74 -18.40
C HIS A 135 6.73 -1.45 -19.78
N SER A 136 7.63 -2.29 -20.26
CA SER A 136 8.22 -2.15 -21.60
C SER A 136 8.15 -3.50 -22.30
N GLY A 137 7.61 -3.51 -23.52
CA GLY A 137 7.46 -4.74 -24.31
C GLY A 137 6.21 -5.56 -24.00
N ASP A 138 5.27 -5.01 -23.23
CA ASP A 138 3.99 -5.63 -22.89
C ASP A 138 2.86 -4.59 -23.05
N ASP A 139 2.39 -4.40 -24.30
CA ASP A 139 1.27 -3.48 -24.60
C ASP A 139 -0.08 -3.98 -24.03
N ASP A 140 -0.12 -5.24 -23.58
CA ASP A 140 -1.29 -5.92 -23.01
C ASP A 140 -1.17 -6.14 -21.49
N VAL A 141 -0.26 -5.43 -20.80
CA VAL A 141 -0.14 -5.57 -19.35
C VAL A 141 -1.40 -5.04 -18.67
N THR A 142 -1.88 -5.76 -17.66
CA THR A 142 -3.10 -5.41 -16.91
C THR A 142 -2.84 -5.45 -15.42
N LEU A 143 -3.30 -4.42 -14.71
CA LEU A 143 -3.32 -4.39 -13.26
C LEU A 143 -4.49 -5.23 -12.77
N ARG A 144 -4.21 -6.34 -12.08
CA ARG A 144 -5.23 -7.31 -11.65
C ARG A 144 -5.71 -7.09 -10.24
N ASN A 145 -4.79 -6.74 -9.34
CA ASN A 145 -5.12 -6.49 -7.94
C ASN A 145 -4.14 -5.50 -7.33
N THR A 146 -4.59 -4.73 -6.34
CA THR A 146 -3.78 -3.79 -5.56
C THR A 146 -4.22 -3.85 -4.10
N TRP A 147 -3.27 -3.76 -3.17
CA TRP A 147 -3.57 -3.67 -1.74
C TRP A 147 -2.70 -2.63 -1.05
N SER A 148 -3.24 -2.05 0.03
CA SER A 148 -2.59 -1.01 0.84
C SER A 148 -2.26 0.28 0.07
N ALA A 149 -2.84 0.46 -1.12
CA ALA A 149 -2.76 1.65 -1.96
C ALA A 149 -3.99 1.69 -2.89
N GLU A 150 -4.27 2.88 -3.44
CA GLU A 150 -5.18 3.04 -4.56
C GLU A 150 -4.37 2.85 -5.86
N GLY A 151 -4.75 1.86 -6.68
CA GLY A 151 -4.06 1.54 -7.93
C GLY A 151 -4.92 1.87 -9.15
N ARG A 152 -4.34 2.55 -10.13
CA ARG A 152 -4.99 2.88 -11.40
C ARG A 152 -4.06 2.56 -12.56
N GLN A 153 -4.63 2.04 -13.64
CA GLN A 153 -3.89 1.77 -14.87
C GLN A 153 -4.22 2.84 -15.92
N GLY A 154 -3.20 3.27 -16.68
CA GLY A 154 -3.34 4.06 -17.89
C GLY A 154 -2.31 3.60 -18.92
N GLY A 155 -2.77 2.96 -20.00
CA GLY A 155 -1.90 2.25 -20.93
C GLY A 155 -1.03 1.23 -20.18
N ASP A 156 0.27 1.23 -20.48
CA ASP A 156 1.26 0.30 -19.92
C ASP A 156 1.88 0.81 -18.61
N SER A 157 1.21 1.76 -17.96
CA SER A 157 1.67 2.39 -16.73
C SER A 157 0.64 2.22 -15.61
N PHE A 158 1.14 1.83 -14.44
CA PHE A 158 0.34 1.71 -13.22
C PHE A 158 0.69 2.84 -12.27
N THR A 159 -0.30 3.61 -11.86
CA THR A 159 -0.17 4.69 -10.89
C THR A 159 -0.78 4.27 -9.56
N PHE A 160 0.02 4.34 -8.50
CA PHE A 160 -0.36 4.00 -7.14
C PHE A 160 -0.30 5.24 -6.26
N THR A 161 -1.34 5.48 -5.47
CA THR A 161 -1.38 6.58 -4.51
C THR A 161 -1.71 6.08 -3.12
N GLY A 162 -1.23 6.81 -2.12
CA GLY A 162 -1.54 6.53 -0.72
C GLY A 162 -1.60 7.80 0.13
N GLY A 163 -1.92 7.59 1.41
CA GLY A 163 -2.04 8.66 2.39
C GLY A 163 -0.71 9.38 2.67
N PRO A 164 -0.77 10.51 3.38
CA PRO A 164 0.42 11.26 3.76
C PRO A 164 1.30 10.44 4.71
N LEU A 165 2.61 10.48 4.46
CA LEU A 165 3.65 9.91 5.33
C LEU A 165 4.32 11.03 6.11
N ALA A 166 4.41 10.89 7.42
CA ALA A 166 5.22 11.77 8.26
C ALA A 166 6.73 11.64 7.93
N PRO A 167 7.58 12.60 8.36
CA PRO A 167 9.03 12.49 8.23
C PRO A 167 9.56 11.18 8.83
N GLY A 168 10.35 10.43 8.07
CA GLY A 168 10.91 9.13 8.45
C GLY A 168 9.93 7.95 8.36
N GLU A 169 8.66 8.19 8.05
CA GLU A 169 7.65 7.13 7.96
C GLU A 169 7.80 6.32 6.66
N THR A 170 7.33 5.07 6.71
CA THR A 170 7.31 4.18 5.56
C THR A 170 5.93 3.54 5.39
N ALA A 171 5.39 3.59 4.17
CA ALA A 171 4.28 2.75 3.73
C ALA A 171 4.79 1.59 2.86
N SER A 172 4.06 0.49 2.86
CA SER A 172 4.27 -0.60 1.90
C SER A 172 2.95 -0.95 1.23
N PHE A 173 2.99 -1.14 -0.08
CA PHE A 173 1.86 -1.60 -0.86
C PHE A 173 2.29 -2.71 -1.80
N GLY A 174 1.32 -3.43 -2.35
CA GLY A 174 1.62 -4.41 -3.38
C GLY A 174 0.54 -4.47 -4.42
N PHE A 175 0.91 -5.12 -5.52
CA PHE A 175 0.06 -5.26 -6.68
C PHE A 175 0.39 -6.52 -7.44
N GLN A 176 -0.63 -7.02 -8.13
CA GLN A 176 -0.54 -8.12 -9.06
C GLN A 176 -0.81 -7.59 -10.45
N ALA A 177 0.04 -7.96 -11.40
CA ALA A 177 -0.18 -7.67 -12.81
C ALA A 177 -0.02 -8.92 -13.66
N GLY A 178 -0.64 -8.91 -14.84
CA GLY A 178 -0.48 -9.97 -15.81
C GLY A 178 -0.63 -9.48 -17.23
N THR A 179 -0.29 -10.32 -18.20
CA THR A 179 -0.40 -10.06 -19.64
C THR A 179 -1.07 -11.26 -20.31
N GLU A 180 -1.75 -11.04 -21.42
CA GLU A 180 -2.31 -12.13 -22.23
C GLU A 180 -1.26 -12.74 -23.18
N SER A 181 -0.26 -11.93 -23.55
CA SER A 181 0.86 -12.33 -24.38
C SER A 181 1.79 -13.29 -23.64
N ARG A 182 2.41 -14.22 -24.36
CA ARG A 182 3.46 -15.06 -23.77
C ARG A 182 4.72 -14.22 -23.60
N GLY A 183 5.11 -13.97 -22.36
CA GLY A 183 6.24 -13.12 -22.05
C GLY A 183 6.33 -12.89 -20.56
N ASN A 184 7.56 -12.83 -20.02
CA ASN A 184 7.78 -12.61 -18.61
C ASN A 184 7.50 -11.13 -18.28
N ALA A 185 6.22 -10.78 -18.14
CA ALA A 185 5.77 -9.44 -17.79
C ALA A 185 6.44 -8.99 -16.50
N ARG A 186 7.14 -7.87 -16.55
CA ARG A 186 7.87 -7.31 -15.42
C ARG A 186 7.90 -5.78 -15.44
N PRO A 187 8.01 -5.14 -14.28
CA PRO A 187 8.25 -3.70 -14.23
C PRO A 187 9.56 -3.37 -14.94
N ALA A 188 9.49 -2.45 -15.91
CA ALA A 188 10.65 -1.94 -16.62
C ALA A 188 11.29 -0.75 -15.89
N GLY A 189 10.48 0.01 -15.16
CA GLY A 189 10.93 1.18 -14.43
C GLY A 189 9.88 1.68 -13.45
N CYS A 190 10.27 2.65 -12.64
CA CYS A 190 9.33 3.34 -11.78
C CYS A 190 9.77 4.78 -11.50
N THR A 191 8.81 5.62 -11.14
CA THR A 191 9.00 7.02 -10.76
C THR A 191 8.12 7.37 -9.57
N VAL A 192 8.52 8.39 -8.82
CA VAL A 192 7.73 8.94 -7.71
C VAL A 192 7.83 10.46 -7.75
N VAL A 193 6.71 11.15 -7.53
CA VAL A 193 6.68 12.62 -7.52
C VAL A 193 7.51 13.13 -6.34
N GLY A 194 8.51 13.98 -6.60
CA GLY A 194 9.34 14.58 -5.55
C GLY A 194 10.36 13.63 -4.92
N GLY A 195 10.74 12.54 -5.59
CA GLY A 195 11.63 11.54 -5.02
C GLY A 195 12.46 10.74 -6.02
N ARG A 196 12.92 9.57 -5.58
CA ARG A 196 13.61 8.56 -6.40
C ARG A 196 12.87 7.23 -6.31
N CYS A 197 12.89 6.48 -7.41
CA CYS A 197 12.29 5.15 -7.46
C CYS A 197 13.25 4.18 -8.14
N SER A 198 13.28 2.94 -7.65
CA SER A 198 14.10 1.85 -8.19
C SER A 198 13.29 0.56 -8.24
N VAL A 199 13.55 -0.25 -9.27
CA VAL A 199 13.01 -1.60 -9.42
C VAL A 199 14.16 -2.58 -9.15
N SER A 200 13.90 -3.66 -8.40
CA SER A 200 14.90 -4.70 -8.06
C SER A 200 14.31 -6.11 -7.99
#